data_AF-A0A0G1XXK4-F1
#
_entry.id   AF-A0A0G1XXK4-F1
#
_cell.length_a   1.000
_cell.length_b   1.000
_cell.length_c   1.000
_cell.angle_alpha   90.00
_cell.angle_beta   90.00
_cell.angle_gamma   90.00
#
_symmetry.space_group_name_H-M   'P 1'
#
loop_
_entity.id
_entity.type
_entity.pdbx_description
1 polymer ?
#
loop_
_entity_poly.entity_id
_entity_poly.type
_entity_poly.pdbx_seq_one_letter_code
_entity_poly.pdbx_strand_id
1 'polypeptide(L)' 'MSTHTRISFGRDDAAHLYELALEHFCISKKEGICPMCANLKQRLEKCISKKEAAHMLRQVKKHGYCKNR' A
#
# COMPACT_ATOMS: atom_id res chain seq x y z
N MET A 1 12.18 13.57 -26.66
CA MET A 1 12.12 13.36 -25.20
C MET A 1 10.68 12.99 -24.87
N SER A 2 10.42 11.72 -24.56
CA SER A 2 9.08 11.28 -24.18
C SER A 2 8.72 11.95 -22.85
N THR A 3 7.83 12.94 -22.90
CA THR A 3 7.26 13.55 -21.70
C THR A 3 6.38 12.49 -21.05
N HIS A 4 6.99 11.66 -20.20
CA HIS A 4 6.24 10.74 -19.35
C HIS A 4 5.35 11.60 -18.45
N THR A 5 4.09 11.73 -18.83
CA THR A 5 3.06 12.33 -17.97
C THR A 5 3.12 11.56 -16.66
N ARG A 6 3.52 12.23 -15.58
CA ARG A 6 3.51 11.60 -14.25
C ARG A 6 2.07 11.13 -14.01
N ILE A 7 1.91 9.82 -13.85
CA ILE A 7 0.64 9.24 -13.46
C ILE A 7 0.33 9.81 -12.06
N SER A 8 -0.68 10.65 -12.00
CA SER A 8 -1.20 11.20 -10.75
C SER A 8 -2.25 10.22 -10.24
N PHE A 9 -2.02 9.67 -9.06
CA PHE A 9 -2.99 8.80 -8.41
C PHE A 9 -4.05 9.64 -7.71
N GLY A 10 -5.32 9.34 -7.96
CA GLY A 10 -6.42 9.86 -7.15
C GLY A 10 -6.38 9.26 -5.74
N ARG A 11 -7.28 9.76 -4.88
CA ARG A 11 -7.40 9.23 -3.51
C ARG A 11 -7.80 7.75 -3.52
N ASP A 12 -8.70 7.36 -4.40
CA ASP A 12 -9.21 5.98 -4.51
C ASP A 12 -8.11 5.03 -5.00
N ASP A 13 -7.35 5.44 -6.02
CA ASP A 13 -6.19 4.67 -6.50
C ASP A 13 -5.15 4.50 -5.40
N ALA A 14 -4.88 5.56 -4.64
CA ALA A 14 -3.93 5.52 -3.53
C ALA A 14 -4.40 4.59 -2.40
N ALA A 15 -5.70 4.56 -2.12
CA ALA A 15 -6.30 3.65 -1.14
C ALA A 15 -6.14 2.20 -1.59
N HIS A 16 -6.52 1.89 -2.82
CA HIS A 16 -6.42 0.53 -3.35
C HIS A 16 -4.96 0.03 -3.39
N LEU A 17 -4.03 0.88 -3.85
CA LEU A 17 -2.60 0.56 -3.81
C LEU A 17 -2.06 0.38 -2.39
N TYR A 18 -2.57 1.14 -1.42
CA TYR A 18 -2.19 0.98 -0.02
C TYR A 18 -2.68 -0.34 0.56
N GLU A 19 -3.92 -0.75 0.22
CA GLU A 19 -4.47 -2.06 0.58
C GLU A 19 -3.59 -3.20 0.08
N LEU A 20 -3.25 -3.18 -1.22
CA LEU A 20 -2.36 -4.17 -1.84
C LEU A 20 -0.97 -4.15 -1.20
N ALA A 21 -0.44 -2.96 -0.88
CA ALA A 21 0.83 -2.82 -0.21
C ALA A 21 0.83 -3.44 1.19
N LEU A 22 -0.26 -3.28 1.95
CA LEU A 22 -0.38 -3.87 3.28
C LEU A 22 -0.36 -5.39 3.25
N GLU A 23 -0.88 -5.99 2.20
CA GLU A 23 -0.99 -7.43 2.09
C GLU A 23 0.24 -8.09 1.44
N HIS A 24 0.78 -7.48 0.39
CA HIS A 24 1.80 -8.09 -0.45
C HIS A 24 3.19 -7.48 -0.29
N PHE A 25 3.31 -6.22 0.16
CA PHE A 25 4.62 -5.58 0.30
C PHE A 25 5.30 -5.86 1.63
N CYS A 26 4.72 -6.74 2.46
CA CYS A 26 5.41 -7.33 3.58
C CYS A 26 6.37 -8.41 3.09
N ILE A 27 7.60 -7.99 2.83
CA ILE A 27 8.67 -8.94 2.66
C ILE A 27 8.85 -9.68 3.98
N SER A 28 8.82 -11.01 3.85
CA SER A 28 8.79 -11.92 4.98
C SER A 28 9.98 -11.65 5.92
N LYS A 29 9.86 -12.07 7.19
CA LYS A 29 11.01 -12.04 8.13
C LYS A 29 12.25 -12.75 7.56
N LYS A 30 12.09 -13.62 6.56
CA LYS A 30 13.17 -14.35 5.88
C LYS A 30 13.83 -13.59 4.74
N GLU A 31 13.14 -12.62 4.13
CA GLU A 31 13.58 -11.93 2.91
C GLU A 31 13.97 -10.45 3.14
N GLY A 32 13.61 -9.87 4.30
CA GLY A 32 14.04 -8.52 4.72
C GLY A 32 13.25 -7.37 4.09
N ILE A 33 13.07 -6.24 4.78
CA ILE A 33 12.20 -5.16 4.29
C ILE A 33 12.79 -4.49 3.02
N CYS A 34 12.02 -4.42 1.92
CA CYS A 34 12.40 -3.66 0.73
C CYS A 34 12.19 -2.16 1.00
N PRO A 35 13.26 -1.34 0.88
CA PRO A 35 13.17 0.10 1.11
C PRO A 35 12.20 0.80 0.15
N MET A 36 12.10 0.34 -1.11
CA MET A 36 11.19 0.92 -2.11
C MET A 36 9.73 0.68 -1.73
N CYS A 37 9.40 -0.54 -1.29
CA CYS A 37 8.07 -0.89 -0.80
C CYS A 37 7.67 -0.09 0.44
N ALA A 38 8.60 0.09 1.39
CA ALA A 38 8.38 0.89 2.58
C ALA A 38 8.13 2.37 2.24
N ASN A 39 8.93 2.93 1.33
CA ASN A 39 8.77 4.32 0.87
C ASN A 39 7.45 4.51 0.12
N LEU A 40 7.09 3.58 -0.79
CA LEU A 40 5.82 3.62 -1.50
C LEU A 40 4.64 3.59 -0.53
N LYS A 41 4.66 2.69 0.45
CA LYS A 41 3.64 2.61 1.50
C LYS A 41 3.48 3.95 2.25
N GLN A 42 4.59 4.56 2.68
CA GLN A 42 4.56 5.85 3.38
C GLN A 42 3.99 6.99 2.50
N ARG A 43 4.28 6.98 1.19
CA ARG A 43 3.72 7.95 0.25
C ARG A 43 2.22 7.78 0.10
N LEU A 44 1.74 6.55 0.00
CA LEU A 44 0.32 6.24 -0.09
C LEU A 44 -0.43 6.64 1.19
N GLU A 45 0.14 6.40 2.38
CA GLU A 45 -0.45 6.85 3.66
C GLU A 45 -0.67 8.37 3.73
N LYS A 46 0.23 9.15 3.13
CA LYS A 46 0.08 10.62 3.04
C LYS A 46 -1.08 11.02 2.13
N CYS A 47 -1.40 10.22 1.11
CA CYS A 47 -2.50 10.49 0.18
C CYS A 47 -3.88 10.13 0.76
N ILE A 48 -3.97 9.13 1.64
CA ILE A 48 -5.25 8.60 2.14
C ILE A 48 -5.58 8.97 3.60
N SER A 49 -4.79 9.83 4.25
CA SER A 49 -4.97 10.20 5.67
C SER A 49 -4.75 9.06 6.67
N LYS A 50 -4.23 9.40 7.86
CA LYS A 50 -3.89 8.41 8.91
C LYS A 50 -5.10 7.60 9.41
N LYS A 51 -6.28 8.20 9.49
CA LYS A 51 -7.50 7.54 9.97
C LYS A 51 -7.96 6.44 9.01
N GLU A 52 -7.89 6.70 7.71
CA GLU A 52 -8.25 5.77 6.66
C GLU A 52 -7.22 4.63 6.59
N ALA A 53 -5.93 4.95 6.58
CA ALA A 53 -4.86 3.97 6.63
C ALA A 53 -5.01 2.99 7.82
N ALA A 54 -5.33 3.51 9.02
CA ALA A 54 -5.58 2.69 10.20
C ALA A 54 -6.87 1.85 10.11
N HIS A 55 -7.89 2.33 9.39
CA HIS A 55 -9.09 1.54 9.09
C HIS A 55 -8.76 0.40 8.12
N MET A 56 -8.07 0.70 7.01
CA MET A 56 -7.69 -0.28 5.99
C MET A 56 -6.75 -1.36 6.55
N LEU A 57 -5.78 -0.98 7.38
CA LEU A 57 -4.93 -1.95 8.08
C LEU A 57 -5.75 -2.94 8.92
N ARG A 58 -6.81 -2.48 9.60
CA ARG A 58 -7.70 -3.35 10.36
C ARG A 58 -8.53 -4.24 9.43
N GLN A 59 -9.01 -3.72 8.31
CA GLN A 59 -9.76 -4.49 7.32
C GLN A 59 -8.91 -5.59 6.70
N VAL A 60 -7.72 -5.28 6.18
CA VAL A 60 -6.78 -6.28 5.62
C VAL A 60 -6.38 -7.31 6.70
N LYS A 61 -6.12 -6.88 7.93
CA LYS A 61 -5.86 -7.83 9.03
C LYS A 61 -7.03 -8.72 9.37
N LYS A 62 -8.28 -8.31 9.12
CA LYS A 62 -9.49 -9.09 9.42
C LYS A 62 -9.89 -9.99 8.25
N HIS A 63 -9.87 -9.43 7.04
CA HIS A 63 -10.45 -9.95 5.81
C HIS A 63 -9.46 -10.08 4.64
N GLY A 64 -8.15 -10.01 4.89
CA GLY A 64 -7.12 -10.02 3.84
C GLY A 64 -7.28 -11.17 2.85
N TYR A 65 -7.00 -10.89 1.58
CA TYR A 65 -7.23 -11.78 0.44
C TYR A 65 -6.52 -13.14 0.59
N CYS A 66 -5.38 -13.18 1.29
CA CYS A 66 -4.54 -14.36 1.49
C CYS A 66 -4.91 -15.22 2.72
N LYS A 67 -5.93 -14.86 3.51
CA LYS A 67 -6.31 -15.66 4.70
C LYS A 67 -6.98 -17.00 4.38
N ASN A 68 -7.40 -17.22 3.14
CA ASN A 68 -8.03 -18.45 2.67
C ASN A 68 -7.13 -19.23 1.68
N ARG A 69 -5.79 -19.14 1.82
CA ARG A 69 -4.85 -19.98 1.06
C ARG A 69 -4.37 -21.18 1.86
#